data_AF-A0A0B5JFY9-F1
#
_entry.id   AF-A0A0B5JFY9-F1
#
_cell.length_a   1.000
_cell.length_b   1.000
_cell.length_c   1.000
_cell.angle_alpha   90.00
_cell.angle_beta   90.00
_cell.angle_gamma   90.00
#
_symmetry.space_group_name_H-M   'P 1'
#
loop_
_entity.id
_entity.type
_entity.pdbx_description
1 polymer ?
#
loop_
_entity_poly.entity_id
_entity_poly.type
_entity_poly.pdbx_seq_one_letter_code
_entity_poly.pdbx_strand_id
1 'polypeptide(L)'
;YLGALAVALFGALGARGEPPERWGAELLRVLPLAWDYVEGAGVAVGDNAAAWPFFGDAWHRYLVSQGLLQSHSPLTPSATAYPFITGDTNDPSVPSGSNDPVFPVTSTSPRSCRYLESRGLLEGRGPPQVPSLPSPAERDAAYMGWALEGWPGRSGHDAPMVALEALLAAGGSWGDLCARGVLHGGDNDSTGTIAAGCWGLRGGLESIPPGLHCCLEYRGRLRDAAHRLHALAWGGR
;
A
#
# COMPACT_ATOMS: atom_id res chain seq x y z
N TYR A 1 -7.93 1.41 -6.34
CA TYR A 1 -6.81 1.72 -7.25
C TYR A 1 -5.48 1.96 -6.54
N LEU A 2 -5.43 2.49 -5.32
CA LEU A 2 -4.15 2.75 -4.62
C LEU A 2 -3.29 1.48 -4.42
N GLY A 3 -3.89 0.30 -4.33
CA GLY A 3 -3.14 -0.97 -4.37
C GLY A 3 -2.37 -1.19 -5.67
N ALA A 4 -2.95 -0.80 -6.83
CA ALA A 4 -2.25 -0.87 -8.11
C ALA A 4 -1.06 0.10 -8.16
N LEU A 5 -1.22 1.30 -7.59
CA LEU A 5 -0.13 2.25 -7.41
C LEU A 5 1.01 1.64 -6.55
N ALA A 6 0.66 0.99 -5.43
CA ALA A 6 1.65 0.33 -4.58
C ALA A 6 2.42 -0.77 -5.32
N VAL A 7 1.71 -1.68 -6.02
CA VAL A 7 2.33 -2.77 -6.78
C VAL A 7 3.25 -2.23 -7.88
N ALA A 8 2.81 -1.22 -8.64
CA ALA A 8 3.62 -0.60 -9.69
C ALA A 8 4.86 0.10 -9.12
N LEU A 9 4.69 0.84 -8.02
CA LEU A 9 5.80 1.51 -7.33
C LEU A 9 6.82 0.51 -6.79
N PHE A 10 6.36 -0.58 -6.16
CA PHE A 10 7.23 -1.62 -5.63
C PHE A 10 8.00 -2.33 -6.74
N GLY A 11 7.35 -2.63 -7.87
CA GLY A 11 8.03 -3.15 -9.05
C GLY A 11 9.12 -2.21 -9.58
N ALA A 12 8.83 -0.90 -9.65
CA ALA A 12 9.79 0.11 -10.10
C ALA A 12 10.95 0.32 -9.11
N LEU A 13 10.70 0.22 -7.80
CA LEU A 13 11.72 0.26 -6.76
C LEU A 13 12.61 -0.99 -6.80
N GLY A 14 12.00 -2.17 -6.96
CA GLY A 14 12.70 -3.45 -7.12
C GLY A 14 13.63 -3.47 -8.33
N ALA A 15 13.14 -3.03 -9.49
CA ALA A 15 13.93 -2.94 -10.71
C ALA A 15 15.11 -1.94 -10.60
N ARG A 16 15.01 -0.93 -9.72
CA ARG A 16 16.09 0.02 -9.42
C ARG A 16 17.05 -0.47 -8.34
N GLY A 17 16.80 -1.63 -7.73
CA GLY A 17 17.62 -2.16 -6.64
C GLY A 17 17.41 -1.45 -5.30
N GLU A 18 16.30 -0.74 -5.11
CA GLU A 18 16.02 -0.09 -3.83
C GLU A 18 15.71 -1.14 -2.74
N PRO A 19 16.22 -0.93 -1.50
CA PRO A 19 16.00 -1.85 -0.39
C PRO A 19 14.50 -1.87 0.03
N PRO A 20 13.88 -3.05 0.28
CA PRO A 20 12.44 -3.14 0.54
C PRO A 20 11.98 -2.33 1.76
N GLU A 21 12.87 -2.11 2.72
CA GLU A 21 12.65 -1.32 3.94
C GLU A 21 12.19 0.11 3.62
N ARG A 22 12.52 0.64 2.43
CA ARG A 22 12.11 1.98 2.01
C ARG A 22 10.77 2.03 1.29
N TRP A 23 10.28 0.90 0.78
CA TRP A 23 9.21 0.90 -0.20
C TRP A 23 7.90 1.44 0.34
N GLY A 24 7.53 1.07 1.56
CA GLY A 24 6.32 1.59 2.21
C GLY A 24 6.40 3.08 2.52
N ALA A 25 7.57 3.59 2.90
CA ALA A 25 7.75 5.01 3.14
C ALA A 25 7.65 5.82 1.83
N GLU A 26 8.23 5.31 0.75
CA GLU A 26 8.07 5.88 -0.59
C GLU A 26 6.61 5.85 -1.07
N LEU A 27 5.86 4.78 -0.76
CA LEU A 27 4.42 4.74 -1.04
C LEU A 27 3.69 5.89 -0.36
N LEU A 28 3.94 6.13 0.94
CA LEU A 28 3.33 7.26 1.66
C LEU A 28 3.76 8.63 1.09
N ARG A 29 5.01 8.78 0.63
CA ARG A 29 5.48 10.00 -0.07
C ARG A 29 4.76 10.26 -1.39
N VAL A 30 4.36 9.21 -2.10
CA VAL A 30 3.69 9.34 -3.40
C VAL A 30 2.19 9.62 -3.27
N LEU A 31 1.55 9.32 -2.12
CA LEU A 31 0.10 9.52 -1.95
C LEU A 31 -0.37 10.96 -2.21
N PRO A 32 0.30 12.04 -1.75
CA PRO A 32 -0.07 13.41 -2.14
C PRO A 32 -0.08 13.64 -3.65
N LEU A 33 0.90 13.11 -4.37
CA LEU A 33 0.99 13.26 -5.83
C LEU A 33 -0.15 12.50 -6.53
N ALA A 34 -0.49 11.32 -6.02
CA ALA A 34 -1.63 10.55 -6.50
C ALA A 34 -2.96 11.27 -6.22
N TRP A 35 -3.07 11.96 -5.09
CA TRP A 35 -4.24 12.79 -4.77
C TRP A 35 -4.38 13.95 -5.73
N ASP A 36 -3.31 14.71 -5.96
CA ASP A 36 -3.32 15.87 -6.86
C ASP A 36 -3.78 15.45 -8.28
N TYR A 37 -3.41 14.24 -8.73
CA TYR A 37 -3.95 13.65 -9.95
C TYR A 37 -5.45 13.33 -9.88
N VAL A 38 -5.93 12.71 -8.81
CA VAL A 38 -7.36 12.36 -8.64
C VAL A 38 -8.23 13.61 -8.56
N GLU A 39 -7.79 14.63 -7.80
CA GLU A 39 -8.44 15.92 -7.69
C GLU A 39 -8.47 16.63 -9.05
N GLY A 40 -7.33 16.66 -9.76
CA GLY A 40 -7.23 17.26 -11.09
C GLY A 40 -8.02 16.55 -12.18
N ALA A 41 -8.18 15.22 -12.09
CA ALA A 41 -9.01 14.44 -13.00
C ALA A 41 -10.50 14.73 -12.83
N GLY A 42 -10.93 15.21 -11.66
CA GLY A 42 -12.28 15.71 -11.42
C GLY A 42 -13.38 14.65 -11.33
N VAL A 43 -13.05 13.35 -11.37
CA VAL A 43 -14.03 12.26 -11.34
C VAL A 43 -14.27 11.79 -9.91
N ALA A 44 -15.51 11.88 -9.43
CA ALA A 44 -15.94 11.41 -8.10
C ALA A 44 -15.03 11.90 -6.96
N VAL A 45 -14.57 13.16 -7.02
CA VAL A 45 -13.57 13.71 -6.08
C VAL A 45 -14.07 13.63 -4.63
N GLY A 46 -15.36 13.89 -4.38
CA GLY A 46 -15.95 13.81 -3.03
C GLY A 46 -15.89 12.40 -2.43
N ASP A 47 -16.31 11.38 -3.19
CA ASP A 47 -16.27 9.98 -2.74
C ASP A 47 -14.83 9.50 -2.51
N ASN A 48 -13.92 9.90 -3.41
CA ASN A 48 -12.51 9.61 -3.26
C ASN A 48 -11.92 10.30 -2.02
N ALA A 49 -12.24 11.57 -1.77
CA ALA A 49 -11.79 12.31 -0.59
C ALA A 49 -12.24 11.63 0.70
N ALA A 50 -13.50 11.17 0.75
CA ALA A 50 -14.07 10.51 1.91
C ALA A 50 -13.38 9.18 2.22
N ALA A 51 -13.02 8.40 1.20
CA ALA A 51 -12.37 7.09 1.37
C ALA A 51 -10.83 7.16 1.46
N TRP A 52 -10.21 8.26 1.03
CA TRP A 52 -8.75 8.39 0.90
C TRP A 52 -7.94 8.05 2.16
N PRO A 53 -8.33 8.49 3.38
CA PRO A 53 -7.51 8.29 4.58
C PRO A 53 -7.27 6.81 4.90
N PHE A 54 -8.24 5.94 4.60
CA PHE A 54 -8.18 4.52 4.95
C PHE A 54 -6.87 3.85 4.51
N PHE A 55 -6.49 4.04 3.24
CA PHE A 55 -5.32 3.39 2.67
C PHE A 55 -4.03 3.89 3.32
N GLY A 56 -3.86 5.22 3.43
CA GLY A 56 -2.67 5.82 4.04
C GLY A 56 -2.52 5.45 5.51
N ASP A 57 -3.62 5.45 6.26
CA ASP A 57 -3.62 5.11 7.69
C ASP A 57 -3.30 3.63 7.92
N ALA A 58 -3.81 2.72 7.08
CA ALA A 58 -3.48 1.30 7.14
C ALA A 58 -1.98 1.06 6.91
N TRP A 59 -1.42 1.68 5.88
CA TRP A 59 0.01 1.59 5.58
C TRP A 59 0.89 2.22 6.66
N HIS A 60 0.50 3.38 7.20
CA HIS A 60 1.23 3.99 8.31
C HIS A 60 1.25 3.07 9.55
N ARG A 61 0.09 2.49 9.94
CA ARG A 61 0.01 1.55 11.06
C ARG A 61 0.91 0.32 10.85
N TYR A 62 0.89 -0.25 9.65
CA TYR A 62 1.75 -1.37 9.29
C TYR A 62 3.23 -1.01 9.42
N LEU A 63 3.66 0.10 8.82
CA LEU A 63 5.08 0.45 8.84
C LEU A 63 5.58 0.79 10.25
N VAL A 64 4.74 1.39 11.09
CA VAL A 64 5.05 1.57 12.52
C VAL A 64 5.16 0.22 13.24
N SER A 65 4.27 -0.74 12.99
CA SER A 65 4.34 -2.05 13.64
C SER A 65 5.57 -2.88 13.23
N GLN A 66 6.10 -2.63 12.02
CA GLN A 66 7.35 -3.23 11.53
C GLN A 66 8.61 -2.46 11.94
N GLY A 67 8.49 -1.38 12.72
CA GLY A 67 9.61 -0.50 13.08
C GLY A 67 10.23 0.25 11.89
N LEU A 68 9.55 0.28 10.74
CA LEU A 68 9.99 0.96 9.52
C LEU A 68 9.68 2.46 9.53
N LEU A 69 8.77 2.90 10.40
CA LEU A 69 8.50 4.30 10.71
C LEU A 69 8.50 4.53 12.22
N GLN A 70 8.80 5.76 12.65
CA GLN A 70 8.74 6.13 14.06
C GLN A 70 7.30 6.17 14.57
N SER A 71 7.02 5.46 15.67
CA SER A 71 5.75 5.58 16.39
C SER A 71 5.61 6.98 16.99
N HIS A 72 4.57 7.72 16.60
CA HIS A 72 4.17 8.95 17.28
C HIS A 72 2.93 8.63 18.11
N SER A 73 2.93 9.03 19.39
CA SER A 73 1.71 9.04 20.21
C SER A 73 0.62 9.85 19.49
N PRO A 74 -0.64 9.39 19.44
CA PRO A 74 -1.71 10.23 18.93
C PRO A 74 -1.85 11.42 19.87
N LEU A 75 -1.53 12.63 19.40
CA LEU A 75 -2.07 13.82 20.04
C LEU A 75 -3.59 13.68 19.95
N THR A 76 -4.23 13.71 21.11
CA THR A 76 -5.68 13.77 21.28
C THR A 76 -6.29 14.68 20.21
N PRO A 77 -7.37 14.26 19.53
CA PRO A 77 -8.14 15.21 18.74
C PRO A 77 -8.64 16.26 19.74
N SER A 78 -8.17 17.50 19.63
CA SER A 78 -8.82 18.62 20.28
C SER A 78 -10.28 18.58 19.84
N ALA A 79 -11.18 18.44 20.81
CA ALA A 79 -12.60 18.15 20.64
C ALA A 79 -13.41 19.33 20.06
N THR A 80 -12.88 20.05 19.07
CA THR A 80 -13.50 21.24 18.49
C THR A 80 -13.64 21.22 16.98
N ALA A 81 -13.49 20.06 16.32
CA ALA A 81 -13.58 20.01 14.86
C ALA A 81 -14.38 18.85 14.27
N TYR A 82 -15.52 18.47 14.86
CA TYR A 82 -16.59 17.77 14.14
C TYR A 82 -17.95 18.06 14.81
N PRO A 83 -18.84 18.87 14.22
CA PRO A 83 -20.25 18.74 14.54
C PRO A 83 -20.73 17.42 13.93
N PHE A 84 -20.98 16.47 14.82
CA PHE A 84 -21.72 15.25 14.56
C PHE A 84 -23.14 15.65 14.13
N ILE A 85 -23.45 15.63 12.84
CA ILE A 85 -24.84 15.73 12.38
C ILE A 85 -25.44 14.33 12.55
N THR A 86 -26.03 14.08 13.71
CA THR A 86 -27.13 13.11 13.81
C THR A 86 -28.32 13.71 13.08
N GLY A 87 -28.67 13.11 11.95
CA GLY A 87 -29.98 13.30 11.38
C GLY A 87 -31.00 12.68 12.32
N ASP A 88 -31.86 13.51 12.90
CA ASP A 88 -33.18 13.10 13.37
C ASP A 88 -34.17 14.27 13.16
N THR A 89 -35.08 14.00 12.22
CA THR A 89 -36.50 14.42 12.08
C THR A 89 -37.02 15.76 12.64
N ASN A 90 -37.62 16.52 11.72
CA ASN A 90 -38.82 17.37 11.85
C ASN A 90 -38.87 18.50 12.91
N ASP A 91 -38.64 19.73 12.44
CA ASP A 91 -39.27 20.94 13.01
C ASP A 91 -39.67 21.90 11.86
N PRO A 92 -40.97 22.17 11.62
CA PRO A 92 -41.41 23.07 10.57
C PRO A 92 -41.58 24.50 11.10
N SER A 93 -40.49 25.23 11.36
CA SER A 93 -40.63 26.64 11.78
C SER A 93 -39.40 27.55 11.64
N VAL A 94 -38.76 27.67 10.45
CA VAL A 94 -37.87 28.83 10.17
C VAL A 94 -37.92 29.26 8.68
N PRO A 95 -38.05 30.57 8.35
CA PRO A 95 -38.26 31.03 6.97
C PRO A 95 -36.97 31.19 6.15
N SER A 96 -37.14 31.06 4.83
CA SER A 96 -36.15 31.19 3.77
C SER A 96 -35.48 32.57 3.73
N GLY A 97 -34.16 32.61 3.96
CA GLY A 97 -33.29 33.75 3.71
C GLY A 97 -32.04 33.31 2.95
N SER A 98 -31.85 33.86 1.76
CA SER A 98 -30.70 33.69 0.88
C SER A 98 -29.40 34.15 1.55
N ASN A 99 -28.45 33.23 1.74
CA ASN A 99 -27.05 33.53 1.99
C ASN A 99 -26.23 32.44 1.30
N ASP A 100 -25.80 32.69 0.07
CA ASP A 100 -24.74 31.90 -0.55
C ASP A 100 -23.43 32.16 0.22
N PRO A 101 -22.81 31.15 0.84
CA PRO A 101 -21.45 31.32 1.34
C PRO A 101 -20.50 31.18 0.16
N VAL A 102 -19.82 32.27 -0.18
CA VAL A 102 -18.58 32.23 -0.96
C VAL A 102 -17.56 31.43 -0.15
N PHE A 103 -17.35 30.16 -0.50
CA PHE A 103 -16.28 29.34 0.08
C PHE A 103 -14.96 29.65 -0.64
N PRO A 104 -13.87 30.00 0.07
CA PRO A 104 -12.56 30.07 -0.54
C PRO A 104 -12.11 28.65 -0.90
N VAL A 105 -11.81 28.44 -2.18
CA VAL A 105 -11.20 27.21 -2.70
C VAL A 105 -9.84 27.04 -2.01
N THR A 106 -9.80 26.23 -0.96
CA THR A 106 -8.54 25.82 -0.32
C THR A 106 -8.31 24.37 -0.66
N SER A 107 -7.32 24.15 -1.54
CA SER A 107 -6.76 22.86 -1.94
C SER A 107 -6.61 21.92 -0.74
N THR A 108 -7.41 20.85 -0.74
CA THR A 108 -7.40 19.79 0.28
C THR A 108 -6.57 18.62 -0.22
N SER A 109 -5.26 18.81 -0.36
CA SER A 109 -4.33 17.68 -0.41
C SER A 109 -4.34 16.94 0.94
N PRO A 110 -4.09 15.62 1.01
CA PRO A 110 -4.24 14.84 2.23
C PRO A 110 -3.18 15.30 3.24
N ARG A 111 -3.62 16.08 4.23
CA ARG A 111 -2.76 16.77 5.21
C ARG A 111 -1.83 15.82 5.98
N SER A 112 -2.21 14.55 6.13
CA SER A 112 -1.45 13.53 6.86
C SER A 112 -0.09 13.21 6.21
N CYS A 113 -0.01 13.10 4.89
CA CYS A 113 1.24 12.75 4.21
C CYS A 113 2.23 13.92 4.17
N ARG A 114 1.73 15.15 3.90
CA ARG A 114 2.54 16.37 4.02
C ARG A 114 3.04 16.58 5.46
N TYR A 115 2.22 16.21 6.44
CA TYR A 115 2.61 16.24 7.85
C TYR A 115 3.77 15.29 8.14
N LEU A 116 3.67 14.02 7.72
CA LEU A 116 4.74 13.03 7.94
C LEU A 116 6.05 13.42 7.25
N GLU A 117 5.96 13.91 6.01
CA GLU A 117 7.11 14.38 5.25
C GLU A 117 7.79 15.58 5.92
N SER A 118 7.02 16.61 6.31
CA SER A 118 7.54 17.83 6.93
C SER A 118 8.25 17.62 8.27
N ARG A 119 8.06 16.45 8.89
CA ARG A 119 8.65 16.08 10.18
C ARG A 119 9.79 15.05 10.05
N GLY A 120 10.16 14.67 8.82
CA GLY A 120 11.20 13.65 8.58
C GLY A 120 10.77 12.23 8.96
N LEU A 121 9.46 12.00 9.10
CA LEU A 121 8.90 10.73 9.60
C LEU A 121 8.71 9.68 8.51
N LEU A 122 9.12 9.99 7.28
CA LEU A 122 9.14 9.08 6.14
C LEU A 122 10.56 8.57 5.84
N GLU A 123 11.54 8.91 6.66
CA GLU A 123 12.87 8.31 6.56
C GLU A 123 12.87 6.94 7.25
N GLY A 124 12.77 5.87 6.47
CA GLY A 124 12.96 4.51 6.96
C GLY A 124 14.37 4.38 7.54
N ARG A 125 14.47 4.05 8.83
CA ARG A 125 15.74 3.85 9.53
C ARG A 125 15.73 2.53 10.29
N GLY A 126 16.84 1.79 10.16
CA GLY A 126 17.09 0.55 10.89
C GLY A 126 16.78 -0.71 10.08
N PRO A 127 17.30 -1.87 10.51
CA PRO A 127 16.84 -3.16 9.97
C PRO A 127 15.35 -3.33 10.29
N PRO A 128 14.56 -3.93 9.39
CA PRO A 128 13.13 -4.11 9.62
C PRO A 128 12.92 -4.99 10.86
N GLN A 129 12.02 -4.58 11.75
CA GLN A 129 11.61 -5.40 12.90
C GLN A 129 10.53 -6.38 12.46
N VAL A 130 10.85 -7.22 11.48
CA VAL A 130 9.93 -8.24 10.98
C VAL A 130 9.64 -9.20 12.14
N PRO A 131 8.36 -9.40 12.53
CA PRO A 131 8.03 -10.35 13.56
C PRO A 131 8.48 -11.76 13.16
N SER A 132 9.03 -12.47 14.14
CA SER A 132 9.29 -13.90 14.00
C SER A 132 7.94 -14.60 13.99
N LEU A 133 7.53 -15.10 12.82
CA LEU A 133 6.28 -15.81 12.59
C LEU A 133 6.59 -17.22 12.06
N PRO A 134 7.17 -18.11 12.89
CA PRO A 134 7.67 -19.41 12.44
C PRO A 134 6.56 -20.33 11.94
N SER A 135 5.36 -20.29 12.52
CA SER A 135 4.26 -21.17 12.13
C SER A 135 3.28 -20.52 11.12
N PRO A 136 2.62 -21.32 10.26
CA PRO A 136 1.54 -20.83 9.40
C PRO A 136 0.40 -20.15 10.19
N ALA A 137 0.04 -20.68 11.36
CA ALA A 137 -1.04 -20.13 12.19
C ALA A 137 -0.71 -18.72 12.73
N GLU A 138 0.54 -18.47 13.11
CA GLU A 138 0.99 -17.13 13.54
C GLU A 138 0.96 -16.13 12.37
N ARG A 139 1.32 -16.59 11.16
CA ARG A 139 1.24 -15.76 9.95
C ARG A 139 -0.20 -15.40 9.61
N ASP A 140 -1.10 -16.38 9.62
CA ASP A 140 -2.52 -16.15 9.37
C ASP A 140 -3.13 -15.19 10.40
N ALA A 141 -2.79 -15.34 11.69
CA ALA A 141 -3.23 -14.43 12.74
C ALA A 141 -2.72 -13.00 12.54
N ALA A 142 -1.45 -12.84 12.14
CA ALA A 142 -0.88 -11.53 11.83
C ALA A 142 -1.59 -10.87 10.64
N TYR A 143 -1.80 -11.61 9.56
CA TYR A 143 -2.45 -11.09 8.35
C TYR A 143 -3.92 -10.74 8.58
N MET A 144 -4.61 -11.47 9.47
CA MET A 144 -5.96 -11.14 9.91
C MET A 144 -6.06 -9.76 10.55
N GLY A 145 -5.00 -9.32 11.24
CA GLY A 145 -4.92 -7.96 11.80
C GLY A 145 -4.84 -6.84 10.76
N TRP A 146 -4.53 -7.15 9.50
CA TRP A 146 -4.45 -6.18 8.40
C TRP A 146 -5.65 -6.26 7.45
N ALA A 147 -6.39 -7.37 7.49
CA ALA A 147 -7.46 -7.66 6.56
C ALA A 147 -8.63 -6.68 6.69
N LEU A 148 -9.15 -6.26 5.54
CA LEU A 148 -10.51 -5.72 5.47
C LEU A 148 -11.49 -6.88 5.39
N GLU A 149 -12.46 -6.94 6.31
CA GLU A 149 -13.53 -7.95 6.32
C GLU A 149 -13.03 -9.41 6.38
N GLY A 150 -11.92 -9.66 7.09
CA GLY A 150 -11.57 -11.00 7.56
C GLY A 150 -11.02 -11.98 6.53
N TRP A 151 -10.63 -11.51 5.33
CA TRP A 151 -9.91 -12.35 4.36
C TRP A 151 -8.63 -11.62 3.90
N PRO A 152 -7.47 -11.93 4.51
CA PRO A 152 -6.26 -11.16 4.30
C PRO A 152 -5.73 -11.24 2.87
N GLY A 153 -5.28 -10.11 2.34
CA GLY A 153 -4.65 -10.03 1.02
C GLY A 153 -5.64 -9.84 -0.14
N ARG A 154 -6.96 -9.83 0.13
CA ARG A 154 -7.99 -9.67 -0.92
C ARG A 154 -8.16 -8.23 -1.40
N SER A 155 -7.62 -7.27 -0.66
CA SER A 155 -7.90 -5.84 -0.83
C SER A 155 -6.68 -5.08 -1.32
N GLY A 156 -6.92 -3.92 -1.91
CA GLY A 156 -5.85 -3.11 -2.47
C GLY A 156 -4.83 -2.63 -1.43
N HIS A 157 -5.19 -2.52 -0.14
CA HIS A 157 -4.25 -2.07 0.90
C HIS A 157 -3.39 -3.22 1.43
N ASP A 158 -3.97 -4.41 1.63
CA ASP A 158 -3.31 -5.52 2.33
C ASP A 158 -2.61 -6.52 1.41
N ALA A 159 -3.05 -6.72 0.16
CA ALA A 159 -2.33 -7.59 -0.78
C ALA A 159 -0.86 -7.18 -0.98
N PRO A 160 -0.56 -5.91 -1.35
CA PRO A 160 0.83 -5.45 -1.42
C PRO A 160 1.54 -5.36 -0.07
N MET A 161 0.81 -5.27 1.05
CA MET A 161 1.37 -5.23 2.40
C MET A 161 1.91 -6.61 2.81
N VAL A 162 1.12 -7.67 2.62
CA VAL A 162 1.56 -9.06 2.84
C VAL A 162 2.73 -9.40 1.93
N ALA A 163 2.71 -8.93 0.68
CA ALA A 163 3.82 -9.12 -0.24
C ALA A 163 5.12 -8.44 0.22
N LEU A 164 5.04 -7.20 0.73
CA LEU A 164 6.18 -6.49 1.28
C LEU A 164 6.71 -7.18 2.54
N GLU A 165 5.82 -7.63 3.43
CA GLU A 165 6.18 -8.41 4.61
C GLU A 165 6.99 -9.67 4.24
N ALA A 166 6.52 -10.41 3.24
CA ALA A 166 7.21 -11.60 2.76
C ALA A 166 8.61 -11.27 2.21
N LEU A 167 8.76 -10.17 1.48
CA LEU A 167 10.05 -9.71 0.95
C LEU A 167 11.03 -9.32 2.07
N LEU A 168 10.57 -8.57 3.06
CA LEU A 168 11.38 -8.15 4.21
C LEU A 168 11.85 -9.35 5.03
N ALA A 169 10.96 -10.34 5.21
CA ALA A 169 11.23 -11.52 6.01
C ALA A 169 12.12 -12.56 5.33
N ALA A 170 12.10 -12.62 4.00
CA ALA A 170 12.71 -13.72 3.25
C ALA A 170 14.24 -13.77 3.35
N GLY A 171 14.91 -12.63 3.61
CA GLY A 171 16.37 -12.62 3.82
C GLY A 171 17.21 -13.25 2.69
N GLY A 172 16.69 -13.31 1.46
CA GLY A 172 17.33 -13.98 0.31
C GLY A 172 16.92 -15.44 0.08
N SER A 173 16.05 -16.01 0.91
CA SER A 173 15.45 -17.33 0.75
C SER A 173 14.11 -17.28 0.00
N TRP A 174 14.07 -17.86 -1.21
CA TRP A 174 12.82 -18.04 -1.97
C TRP A 174 11.79 -18.86 -1.19
N GLY A 175 12.25 -19.87 -0.43
CA GLY A 175 11.38 -20.69 0.40
C GLY A 175 10.66 -19.89 1.49
N ASP A 176 11.36 -18.96 2.14
CA ASP A 176 10.78 -18.11 3.18
C ASP A 176 9.82 -17.06 2.60
N LEU A 177 10.11 -16.56 1.38
CA LEU A 177 9.15 -15.75 0.64
C LEU A 177 7.87 -16.53 0.36
N CYS A 178 7.97 -17.78 -0.12
CA CYS A 178 6.79 -18.61 -0.37
C CYS A 178 6.03 -18.92 0.93
N ALA A 179 6.74 -19.25 2.01
CA ALA A 179 6.13 -19.58 3.30
C ALA A 179 5.27 -18.44 3.88
N ARG A 180 5.57 -17.20 3.51
CA ARG A 180 4.88 -15.98 3.98
C ARG A 180 3.91 -15.41 2.96
N GLY A 181 4.37 -15.18 1.74
CA GLY A 181 3.61 -14.50 0.70
C GLY A 181 2.74 -15.40 -0.16
N VAL A 182 2.95 -16.73 -0.16
CA VAL A 182 2.24 -17.67 -1.07
C VAL A 182 1.46 -18.72 -0.29
N LEU A 183 1.96 -19.16 0.87
CA LEU A 183 1.40 -20.28 1.63
C LEU A 183 0.76 -19.80 2.94
N HIS A 184 -0.38 -19.10 2.81
CA HIS A 184 -1.19 -18.62 3.95
C HIS A 184 -2.69 -18.79 3.65
N GLY A 185 -3.54 -18.72 4.68
CA GLY A 185 -5.00 -18.96 4.59
C GLY A 185 -5.83 -17.81 3.98
N GLY A 186 -5.17 -16.79 3.43
CA GLY A 186 -5.79 -15.61 2.84
C GLY A 186 -5.94 -15.73 1.32
N ASP A 187 -6.01 -14.58 0.63
CA ASP A 187 -5.99 -14.47 -0.83
C ASP A 187 -4.55 -14.60 -1.35
N ASN A 188 -4.05 -15.84 -1.31
CA ASN A 188 -2.62 -16.14 -1.35
C ASN A 188 -2.00 -16.16 -2.76
N ASP A 189 -2.81 -16.33 -3.79
CA ASP A 189 -2.39 -16.22 -5.18
C ASP A 189 -2.18 -14.75 -5.57
N SER A 190 -3.02 -13.85 -5.07
CA SER A 190 -2.85 -12.39 -5.22
C SER A 190 -1.58 -11.88 -4.54
N THR A 191 -1.42 -12.15 -3.24
CA THR A 191 -0.23 -11.74 -2.46
C THR A 191 1.04 -12.39 -3.02
N GLY A 192 0.96 -13.69 -3.37
CA GLY A 192 2.04 -14.46 -3.93
C GLY A 192 2.50 -13.91 -5.28
N THR A 193 1.57 -13.53 -6.14
CA THR A 193 1.87 -12.89 -7.44
C THR A 193 2.64 -11.59 -7.25
N ILE A 194 2.22 -10.73 -6.32
CA ILE A 194 2.89 -9.46 -6.04
C ILE A 194 4.29 -9.71 -5.45
N ALA A 195 4.41 -10.58 -4.45
CA ALA A 195 5.67 -10.89 -3.78
C ALA A 195 6.69 -11.49 -4.73
N ALA A 196 6.29 -12.52 -5.49
CA ALA A 196 7.13 -13.19 -6.47
C ALA A 196 7.54 -12.26 -7.63
N GLY A 197 6.62 -11.40 -8.10
CA GLY A 197 6.92 -10.41 -9.12
C GLY A 197 7.99 -9.41 -8.66
N CYS A 198 7.85 -8.89 -7.44
CA CYS A 198 8.83 -7.99 -6.84
C CYS A 198 10.17 -8.68 -6.58
N TRP A 199 10.17 -9.95 -6.16
CA TRP A 199 11.38 -10.75 -5.99
C TRP A 199 12.15 -10.88 -7.31
N GLY A 200 11.46 -11.29 -8.38
CA GLY A 200 12.05 -11.46 -9.70
C GLY A 200 12.62 -10.15 -10.27
N LEU A 201 11.94 -9.02 -10.04
CA LEU A 201 12.43 -7.70 -10.46
C LEU A 201 13.69 -7.26 -9.72
N ARG A 202 13.95 -7.78 -8.51
CA ARG A 202 15.15 -7.45 -7.72
C ARG A 202 16.36 -8.33 -8.06
N GLY A 203 16.14 -9.63 -8.21
CA GLY A 203 17.22 -10.62 -8.24
C GLY A 203 17.17 -11.59 -9.41
N GLY A 204 16.25 -11.38 -10.36
CA GLY A 204 16.01 -12.34 -11.43
C GLY A 204 15.44 -13.66 -10.89
N LEU A 205 15.70 -14.75 -11.61
CA LEU A 205 15.15 -16.07 -11.31
C LEU A 205 16.19 -17.07 -10.78
N GLU A 206 17.45 -16.65 -10.60
CA GLU A 206 18.57 -17.56 -10.26
C GLU A 206 18.37 -18.29 -8.93
N SER A 207 17.77 -17.62 -7.95
CA SER A 207 17.48 -18.20 -6.64
C SER A 207 16.24 -19.10 -6.61
N ILE A 208 15.54 -19.26 -7.75
CA ILE A 208 14.26 -19.97 -7.83
C ILE A 208 14.49 -21.35 -8.46
N PRO A 209 14.02 -22.45 -7.84
CA PRO A 209 14.12 -23.77 -8.43
C PRO A 209 13.50 -23.83 -9.85
N PRO A 210 14.24 -24.33 -10.87
CA PRO A 210 13.76 -24.35 -12.25
C PRO A 210 12.42 -25.06 -12.45
N GLY A 211 12.15 -26.09 -11.65
CA GLY A 211 10.88 -26.83 -11.66
C GLY A 211 9.65 -25.96 -11.38
N LEU A 212 9.81 -24.80 -10.72
CA LEU A 212 8.71 -23.90 -10.39
C LEU A 212 8.36 -22.92 -11.52
N HIS A 213 9.22 -22.74 -12.53
CA HIS A 213 8.99 -21.72 -13.56
C HIS A 213 9.30 -22.17 -15.00
N CYS A 214 10.01 -23.28 -15.22
CA CYS A 214 10.38 -23.72 -16.58
C CYS A 214 9.22 -24.32 -17.38
N CYS A 215 8.21 -24.88 -16.71
CA CYS A 215 7.04 -25.51 -17.33
C CYS A 215 5.72 -24.79 -17.01
N LEU A 216 5.80 -23.50 -16.61
CA LEU A 216 4.63 -22.70 -16.25
C LEU A 216 3.69 -22.51 -17.45
N GLU A 217 2.39 -22.51 -17.20
CA GLU A 217 1.40 -22.10 -18.20
C GLU A 217 1.73 -20.71 -18.73
N TYR A 218 1.56 -20.50 -20.04
CA TYR A 218 1.88 -19.24 -20.72
C TYR A 218 3.32 -18.73 -20.61
N ARG A 219 4.29 -19.54 -20.14
CA ARG A 219 5.70 -19.12 -19.98
C ARG A 219 6.26 -18.39 -21.20
N GLY A 220 6.01 -18.89 -22.41
CA GLY A 220 6.44 -18.24 -23.65
C GLY A 220 5.87 -16.82 -23.78
N ARG A 221 4.55 -16.66 -23.59
CA ARG A 221 3.87 -15.36 -23.65
C ARG A 221 4.39 -14.39 -22.58
N LEU A 222 4.61 -14.87 -21.35
CA LEU A 222 5.14 -14.08 -20.25
C LEU A 222 6.55 -13.57 -20.55
N ARG A 223 7.44 -14.45 -21.02
CA ARG A 223 8.81 -14.09 -21.41
C ARG A 223 8.82 -13.07 -22.55
N ASP A 224 8.03 -13.29 -23.58
CA ASP A 224 7.99 -12.40 -24.74
C ASP A 224 7.42 -11.01 -24.35
N ALA A 225 6.44 -10.96 -23.45
CA ALA A 225 5.93 -9.71 -22.89
C ALA A 225 7.01 -8.99 -22.05
N ALA A 226 7.75 -9.72 -21.20
CA ALA A 226 8.84 -9.15 -20.41
C ALA A 226 9.94 -8.55 -21.29
N HIS A 227 10.33 -9.22 -22.38
CA HIS A 227 11.31 -8.67 -23.34
C HIS A 227 10.81 -7.38 -24.01
N ARG A 228 9.54 -7.32 -24.41
CA ARG A 228 8.96 -6.09 -25.01
C ARG A 228 8.87 -4.96 -24.00
N LEU A 229 8.47 -5.22 -22.76
CA LEU A 229 8.44 -4.22 -21.69
C LEU A 229 9.84 -3.69 -21.39
N HIS A 230 10.83 -4.58 -21.31
CA HIS A 230 12.23 -4.19 -21.13
C HIS A 230 12.73 -3.32 -22.29
N ALA A 231 12.40 -3.67 -23.54
CA ALA A 231 12.75 -2.87 -24.71
C ALA A 231 12.07 -1.48 -24.71
N LEU A 232 10.82 -1.38 -24.26
CA LEU A 232 10.14 -0.08 -24.14
C LEU A 232 10.77 0.82 -23.08
N ALA A 233 11.14 0.24 -21.93
CA ALA A 233 11.68 1.01 -20.81
C ALA A 233 13.18 1.34 -20.95
N TRP A 234 13.97 0.49 -21.63
CA TRP A 234 15.43 0.64 -21.74
C TRP A 234 16.01 0.57 -23.16
N GLY A 235 15.25 0.14 -24.18
CA GLY A 235 15.74 -0.07 -25.55
C GLY A 235 15.80 1.17 -26.44
N GLY A 236 15.36 2.33 -25.94
CA GLY A 236 15.44 3.62 -26.64
C GLY A 236 16.70 4.44 -26.33
N ARG A 237 17.76 3.80 -25.82
CA ARG A 237 19.08 4.43 -25.59
C ARG A 237 20.07 4.02 -26.67
#